data_AF-A0A6A3ADB5-F1
#
_entry.id   AF-A0A6A3ADB5-F1
#
_cell.length_a   1.000
_cell.length_b   1.000
_cell.length_c   1.000
_cell.angle_alpha   90.00
_cell.angle_beta   90.00
_cell.angle_gamma   90.00
#
_symmetry.space_group_name_H-M   'P 1'
#
loop_
_entity.id
_entity.type
_entity.pdbx_description
1 polymer ?
#
loop_
_entity_poly.entity_id
_entity_poly.type
_entity_poly.pdbx_seq_one_letter_code
_entity_poly.pdbx_strand_id
1 'polypeptide(L)'
;MASPSSSSSASQSIFPEELKLFHTIDRTIFSRLVLNLQREPLESMHVMALLLWVERYVACGENLVFTIQTWPDTFVDALAIESSNA
;
A
#
# COMPACT_ATOMS: atom_id res chain seq x y z
N MET A 1 -32.75 5.74 -41.38
CA MET A 1 -31.28 5.60 -41.45
C MET A 1 -30.72 6.37 -40.27
N ALA A 2 -30.18 5.69 -39.25
CA ALA A 2 -29.64 6.32 -38.05
C ALA A 2 -28.11 6.14 -38.03
N SER A 3 -27.37 7.24 -37.89
CA SER A 3 -25.91 7.28 -37.86
C SER A 3 -25.36 6.69 -36.56
N PRO A 4 -24.21 6.00 -36.56
CA PRO A 4 -23.57 5.57 -35.33
C PRO A 4 -22.73 6.73 -34.75
N SER A 5 -22.99 7.06 -33.49
CA SER A 5 -22.18 8.00 -32.71
C SER A 5 -20.88 7.30 -32.30
N SER A 6 -19.76 7.61 -32.95
CA SER A 6 -18.44 7.12 -32.58
C SER A 6 -18.00 7.77 -31.27
N SER A 7 -18.09 7.05 -30.15
CA SER A 7 -17.42 7.44 -28.91
C SER A 7 -15.91 7.24 -29.10
N SER A 8 -15.16 8.33 -29.28
CA SER A 8 -13.71 8.25 -29.25
C SER A 8 -13.28 7.91 -27.81
N SER A 9 -12.90 6.66 -27.58
CA SER A 9 -12.16 6.29 -26.38
C SER A 9 -10.80 6.97 -26.45
N ALA A 10 -10.67 8.11 -25.76
CA ALA A 10 -9.38 8.75 -25.58
C ALA A 10 -8.54 7.81 -24.70
N SER A 11 -7.53 7.17 -25.29
CA SER A 11 -6.51 6.43 -24.56
C SER A 11 -5.73 7.41 -23.68
N GLN A 12 -6.09 7.51 -22.40
CA GLN A 12 -5.30 8.25 -21.42
C GLN A 12 -3.93 7.59 -21.30
N SER A 13 -2.89 8.28 -21.79
CA SER A 13 -1.50 7.88 -21.57
C SER A 13 -1.09 8.31 -20.15
N ILE A 14 -1.15 7.38 -19.20
CA ILE A 14 -0.70 7.62 -17.83
C ILE A 14 0.83 7.53 -17.80
N PHE A 15 1.50 8.55 -17.24
CA PHE A 15 2.96 8.53 -17.12
C PHE A 15 3.41 7.60 -15.97
N PRO A 16 4.57 6.93 -16.07
CA PRO A 16 5.09 6.08 -14.99
C PRO A 16 5.28 6.80 -13.65
N GLU A 17 5.65 8.08 -13.66
CA GLU A 17 5.69 8.92 -12.46
C GLU A 17 4.30 9.10 -11.82
N GLU A 18 3.26 9.18 -12.64
CA GLU A 18 1.87 9.36 -12.21
C GLU A 18 1.35 8.09 -11.51
N LEU A 19 1.70 6.90 -12.02
CA LEU A 19 1.42 5.63 -11.35
C LEU A 19 2.12 5.48 -10.00
N LYS A 20 3.28 6.13 -9.81
CA LYS A 20 4.03 6.09 -8.54
C LYS A 20 3.40 6.95 -7.46
N LEU A 21 2.67 8.01 -7.82
CA LEU A 21 2.09 8.95 -6.87
C LEU A 21 0.95 8.33 -6.06
N PHE A 22 0.14 7.45 -6.66
CA PHE A 22 -1.09 6.92 -6.05
C PHE A 22 -0.89 6.01 -4.82
N HIS A 23 0.34 5.57 -4.54
CA HIS A 23 0.63 4.65 -3.42
C HIS A 23 1.94 4.99 -2.70
N THR A 24 2.32 6.26 -2.67
CA THR A 24 3.64 6.67 -2.14
C THR A 24 3.86 6.19 -0.70
N ILE A 25 2.84 6.28 0.16
CA ILE A 25 2.91 5.84 1.56
C ILE A 25 3.09 4.33 1.64
N ASP A 26 2.22 3.57 0.95
CA ASP A 26 2.26 2.12 0.92
C ASP A 26 3.62 1.59 0.44
N ARG A 27 4.14 2.19 -0.64
CA ARG A 27 5.44 1.83 -1.21
C ARG A 27 6.59 2.16 -0.27
N THR A 28 6.48 3.24 0.51
CA THR A 28 7.52 3.63 1.47
C THR A 28 7.60 2.63 2.61
N ILE A 29 6.45 2.21 3.15
CA ILE A 29 6.37 1.21 4.22
C ILE A 29 6.85 -0.16 3.72
N PHE A 30 6.37 -0.58 2.55
CA PHE A 30 6.79 -1.84 1.94
C PHE A 30 8.30 -1.85 1.64
N SER A 31 8.85 -0.75 1.12
CA SER A 31 10.29 -0.64 0.88
C SER A 31 11.09 -0.66 2.18
N ARG A 32 10.58 -0.04 3.25
CA ARG A 32 11.21 -0.09 4.58
C ARG A 32 11.26 -1.54 5.11
N LEU A 33 10.18 -2.30 4.98
CA LEU A 33 10.12 -3.70 5.40
C LEU A 33 11.12 -4.58 4.63
N VAL A 34 11.13 -4.47 3.30
CA VAL A 34 11.97 -5.33 2.45
C VAL A 34 13.44 -4.90 2.46
N LEU A 35 13.72 -3.61 2.32
CA LEU A 35 15.08 -3.11 2.12
C LEU A 35 15.81 -2.79 3.42
N ASN A 36 15.11 -2.20 4.40
CA ASN A 36 15.76 -1.77 5.64
C ASN A 36 15.69 -2.87 6.70
N LEU A 37 14.52 -3.48 6.88
CA LEU A 37 14.29 -4.54 7.87
C LEU A 37 14.57 -5.94 7.34
N GLN A 38 14.90 -6.07 6.04
CA GLN A 38 15.28 -7.33 5.39
C GLN A 38 14.23 -8.44 5.54
N ARG A 39 12.95 -8.06 5.61
CA ARG A 39 11.83 -9.00 5.64
C ARG A 39 11.56 -9.55 4.25
N GLU A 40 11.07 -10.79 4.20
CA GLU A 40 10.69 -11.41 2.94
C GLU A 40 9.54 -10.61 2.29
N PRO A 41 9.48 -10.49 0.95
CA PRO A 41 8.43 -9.74 0.28
C PRO A 41 7.02 -10.24 0.61
N LEU A 42 6.85 -11.55 0.79
CA LEU A 42 5.57 -12.15 1.16
C LEU A 42 5.14 -11.75 2.58
N GLU A 43 6.05 -11.82 3.55
CA GLU A 43 5.81 -11.36 4.92
C GLU A 43 5.48 -9.87 4.95
N SER A 44 6.22 -9.07 4.18
CA SER A 44 5.98 -7.64 4.04
C SER A 44 4.58 -7.33 3.48
N MET A 45 4.08 -8.16 2.56
CA MET A 45 2.69 -8.05 2.08
C MET A 45 1.66 -8.38 3.16
N HIS A 46 1.93 -9.35 4.04
CA HIS A 46 1.05 -9.66 5.16
C HIS A 46 0.98 -8.51 6.17
N VAL A 47 2.11 -7.84 6.46
CA VAL A 47 2.11 -6.62 7.29
C VAL A 47 1.25 -5.53 6.66
N MET A 48 1.41 -5.26 5.36
CA MET A 48 0.60 -4.27 4.66
C MET A 48 -0.90 -4.61 4.69
N ALA A 49 -1.25 -5.89 4.50
CA ALA A 49 -2.63 -6.36 4.59
C ALA A 49 -3.21 -6.18 6.00
N LEU A 50 -2.44 -6.49 7.04
CA LEU A 50 -2.83 -6.27 8.43
C LEU A 50 -3.10 -4.80 8.73
N LEU A 51 -2.21 -3.89 8.30
CA LEU A 51 -2.36 -2.45 8.52
C LEU A 51 -3.63 -1.90 7.86
N LEU A 52 -3.88 -2.28 6.60
CA LEU A 52 -5.09 -1.89 5.88
C LEU A 52 -6.35 -2.47 6.52
N TRP A 53 -6.29 -3.70 7.06
CA TRP A 53 -7.40 -4.32 7.76
C TRP A 53 -7.70 -3.59 9.08
N VAL A 54 -6.69 -3.29 9.90
CA VAL A 54 -6.86 -2.54 11.15
C VAL A 54 -7.41 -1.15 10.87
N GLU A 55 -6.84 -0.42 9.90
CA GLU A 55 -7.30 0.90 9.49
C GLU A 55 -8.78 0.91 9.11
N ARG A 56 -9.20 -0.09 8.32
CA ARG A 56 -10.56 -0.20 7.80
C ARG A 56 -11.59 -0.67 8.83
N TYR A 57 -11.22 -1.61 9.70
CA TYR A 57 -12.20 -2.32 10.54
C TYR A 57 -12.07 -2.08 12.04
N VAL A 58 -10.89 -1.67 12.52
CA VAL A 58 -10.61 -1.52 13.96
C VAL A 58 -10.43 -0.05 14.33
N ALA A 59 -9.65 0.69 13.57
CA ALA A 59 -9.28 2.08 13.86
C ALA A 59 -10.30 3.12 13.31
N CYS A 60 -11.47 2.67 12.84
CA CYS A 60 -12.55 3.54 12.37
C CYS A 60 -12.13 4.65 11.37
N GLY A 61 -11.15 4.36 10.50
CA GLY A 61 -10.66 5.33 9.51
C GLY A 61 -9.61 6.33 10.01
N GLU A 62 -8.99 6.09 11.18
CA GLU A 62 -7.73 6.76 11.51
C GLU A 62 -6.66 6.40 10.47
N ASN A 63 -5.80 7.36 10.11
CA ASN A 63 -4.75 7.17 9.11
C ASN A 63 -3.59 6.32 9.66
N LEU A 64 -3.85 5.09 10.08
CA LEU A 64 -2.85 4.18 10.65
C LEU A 64 -1.71 3.90 9.67
N VAL A 65 -2.05 3.69 8.39
CA VAL A 65 -1.03 3.48 7.35
C VAL A 65 -0.17 4.73 7.17
N PHE A 66 -0.71 5.93 7.42
CA PHE A 66 0.10 7.14 7.42
C PHE A 66 1.00 7.24 8.66
N THR A 67 0.47 6.94 9.86
CA THR A 67 1.18 7.16 11.13
C THR A 67 2.33 6.18 11.36
N ILE A 68 2.25 4.96 10.83
CA ILE A 68 3.31 3.95 11.00
C ILE A 68 4.66 4.38 10.41
N GLN A 69 4.67 5.34 9.49
CA GLN A 69 5.91 5.90 8.95
C GLN A 69 6.81 6.50 10.03
N THR A 70 6.23 7.03 11.11
CA THR A 70 6.98 7.63 12.23
C THR A 70 7.35 6.63 13.32
N TRP A 71 6.85 5.39 13.24
CA TRP A 71 7.10 4.38 14.26
C TRP A 71 8.55 3.92 14.20
N PRO A 72 9.17 3.56 15.33
CA PRO A 72 10.49 2.95 15.35
C PRO A 72 10.53 1.61 14.61
N ASP A 73 11.69 1.28 14.03
CA ASP A 73 11.90 0.01 13.32
C ASP A 73 11.56 -1.20 14.20
N THR A 74 11.84 -1.15 15.50
CA THR A 74 11.51 -2.23 16.44
C THR A 74 10.01 -2.55 16.51
N PHE A 75 9.15 -1.55 16.39
CA PHE A 75 7.70 -1.76 16.39
C PHE A 75 7.22 -2.29 15.05
N VAL A 76 7.75 -1.80 13.94
CA VAL A 76 7.42 -2.29 12.60
C VAL A 76 7.89 -3.73 12.42
N ASP A 77 9.04 -4.07 12.97
CA ASP A 77 9.60 -5.43 12.96
C ASP A 77 8.78 -6.41 13.79
N ALA A 78 8.28 -5.97 14.96
CA ALA A 78 7.36 -6.76 15.77
C ALA A 78 6.04 -7.08 15.04
N LEU A 79 5.52 -6.13 14.25
CA LEU A 79 4.34 -6.37 13.40
C LEU A 79 4.61 -7.42 12.32
N ALA A 80 5.81 -7.43 11.74
CA ALA A 80 6.22 -8.46 10.78
C ALA A 80 6.17 -9.85 11.41
N ILE A 81 6.75 -10.00 12.61
CA ILE A 81 6.74 -11.25 13.37
C ILE A 81 5.30 -11.73 13.63
N GLU A 82 4.41 -10.85 14.11
CA GLU A 82 3.01 -11.23 14.39
C GLU A 82 2.28 -11.66 13.12
N SER A 83 2.45 -10.90 12.03
CA SER A 83 1.79 -11.20 10.74
C SER A 83 2.28 -12.49 10.08
N SER A 84 3.45 -13.00 10.48
CA SER A 84 4.03 -14.25 9.98
C SER A 84 3.56 -15.51 10.74
N ASN A 85 2.96 -15.32 11.92
CA ASN A 85 2.47 -16.39 12.79
C ASN A 85 0.98 -16.69 12.59
N ALA A 86 0.30 -15.97 11.69
CA ALA A 86 -1.14 -16.05 11.43
C ALA A 86 -1.51 -17.03 10.31
#